data_AF-A0A955KQA7-F1
#
_entry.id   AF-A0A955KQA7-F1
#
_cell.length_a   1.000
_cell.length_b   1.000
_cell.length_c   1.000
_cell.angle_alpha   90.00
_cell.angle_beta   90.00
_cell.angle_gamma   90.00
#
_symmetry.space_group_name_H-M   'P 1'
#
loop_
_entity.id
_entity.type
_entity.pdbx_description
1 polymer ?
#
loop_
_entity_poly.entity_id
_entity_poly.type
_entity_poly.pdbx_seq_one_letter_code
_entity_poly.pdbx_strand_id
1 'polypeptide(L)'
;VAEHLVDQEVRIGDFVLSGGEAAALSIVDSVMRLQEGVLGNPESLNQESHDTSGFLAAPQYTKPETYNNWSVPKVLLSGNHGKIAEWRIKSSSD
;
A
#
# COMPACT_ATOMS: atom_id res chain seq x y z
N VAL A 1 -33.85 -7.19 -9.24
CA VAL A 1 -32.74 -6.26 -9.60
C VAL A 1 -31.43 -7.02 -9.60
N ALA A 2 -30.95 -7.54 -8.45
CA ALA A 2 -29.73 -8.37 -8.40
C ALA A 2 -29.73 -9.49 -9.45
N GLU A 3 -30.76 -10.33 -9.48
CA GLU A 3 -30.84 -11.50 -10.39
C GLU A 3 -30.95 -11.19 -11.89
N HIS A 4 -31.24 -9.95 -12.27
CA HIS A 4 -31.59 -9.60 -13.66
C HIS A 4 -30.83 -8.42 -14.24
N LEU A 5 -30.16 -7.61 -13.41
CA LEU A 5 -29.48 -6.38 -13.83
C LEU A 5 -28.05 -6.25 -13.28
N VAL A 6 -27.61 -7.12 -12.36
CA VAL A 6 -26.28 -7.06 -11.75
C VAL A 6 -25.39 -8.14 -12.36
N ASP A 7 -24.26 -7.75 -12.93
CA ASP A 7 -23.28 -8.68 -13.50
C ASP A 7 -22.39 -9.33 -12.45
N GLN A 8 -22.02 -8.58 -11.40
CA GLN A 8 -21.09 -9.01 -10.37
C GLN A 8 -21.45 -8.45 -9.00
N GLU A 9 -21.21 -9.26 -7.97
CA GLU A 9 -21.27 -8.86 -6.57
C GLU A 9 -19.86 -8.93 -5.99
N VAL A 10 -19.44 -7.84 -5.34
CA VAL A 10 -18.09 -7.71 -4.77
C VAL A 10 -18.20 -7.35 -3.30
N ARG A 11 -17.38 -8.00 -2.48
CA ARG A 11 -17.18 -7.68 -1.08
C ARG A 11 -15.76 -7.15 -0.88
N ILE A 12 -15.61 -6.15 -0.02
CA ILE A 12 -14.29 -5.55 0.30
C ILE A 12 -13.67 -6.13 1.58
N GLY A 13 -14.36 -7.05 2.26
CA GLY A 13 -13.88 -7.76 3.44
C GLY A 13 -14.98 -8.54 4.15
N ASP A 14 -14.60 -9.30 5.17
CA ASP A 14 -15.51 -10.14 5.98
C ASP A 14 -16.10 -9.34 7.17
N PHE A 15 -16.88 -8.31 6.86
CA PHE A 15 -17.58 -7.48 7.83
C PHE A 15 -18.83 -6.83 7.20
N VAL A 16 -19.73 -6.27 8.02
CA VAL A 16 -20.98 -5.64 7.57
C VAL A 16 -20.88 -4.13 7.71
N LEU A 17 -21.30 -3.40 6.66
CA LEU A 17 -21.42 -1.94 6.65
C LEU A 17 -22.89 -1.53 6.70
N SER A 18 -23.16 -0.28 7.06
CA SER A 18 -24.53 0.28 7.05
C SER A 18 -25.13 0.41 5.64
N GLY A 19 -24.28 0.47 4.62
CA GLY A 19 -24.64 0.66 3.21
C GLY A 19 -23.44 0.39 2.29
N GLY A 20 -23.67 0.42 0.97
CA GLY A 20 -22.67 0.07 -0.05
C GLY A 20 -21.71 1.20 -0.44
N GLU A 21 -21.95 2.43 0.03
CA GLU A 21 -21.25 3.63 -0.41
C GLU A 21 -19.75 3.60 -0.09
N ALA A 22 -19.38 3.15 1.12
CA ALA A 22 -17.97 3.01 1.50
C ALA A 22 -17.28 1.93 0.67
N ALA A 23 -17.94 0.80 0.39
CA ALA A 23 -17.40 -0.24 -0.47
C ALA A 23 -17.20 0.24 -1.91
N ALA A 24 -18.18 0.97 -2.45
CA ALA A 24 -18.07 1.57 -3.78
C ALA A 24 -16.92 2.57 -3.87
N LEU A 25 -16.76 3.46 -2.86
CA LEU A 25 -15.66 4.42 -2.84
C LEU A 25 -14.29 3.75 -2.72
N SER A 26 -14.16 2.71 -1.90
CA SER A 26 -12.91 1.93 -1.80
C SER A 26 -12.51 1.29 -3.13
N ILE A 27 -13.47 0.75 -3.88
CA ILE A 27 -13.22 0.18 -5.21
C ILE A 27 -12.82 1.28 -6.19
N VAL A 28 -13.56 2.39 -6.24
CA VAL A 28 -13.24 3.52 -7.13
C VAL A 28 -11.84 4.05 -6.84
N ASP A 29 -11.50 4.32 -5.58
CA ASP A 29 -10.18 4.81 -5.19
C ASP A 29 -9.07 3.83 -5.62
N SER A 30 -9.23 2.54 -5.31
CA SER A 30 -8.24 1.52 -5.64
C SER A 30 -8.02 1.37 -7.14
N VAL A 31 -9.08 1.39 -7.94
CA VAL A 31 -9.01 1.20 -9.40
C VAL A 31 -8.50 2.47 -10.10
N MET A 32 -8.93 3.67 -9.68
CA MET A 32 -8.51 4.92 -10.31
C MET A 32 -7.00 5.15 -10.19
N ARG A 33 -6.37 4.70 -9.10
CA ARG A 33 -4.91 4.78 -8.93
C ARG A 33 -4.10 4.03 -9.99
N LEU A 34 -4.71 3.03 -10.64
CA LEU A 34 -4.07 2.26 -11.71
C LEU A 34 -4.09 2.99 -13.07
N GLN A 35 -4.89 4.06 -13.19
CA GLN A 35 -4.99 4.83 -14.42
C GLN A 35 -3.79 5.76 -14.59
N GLU A 36 -3.24 5.78 -15.81
CA GLU A 36 -2.13 6.67 -16.16
C GLU A 36 -2.49 8.15 -15.89
N GLY A 37 -1.56 8.87 -15.26
CA GLY A 37 -1.72 10.29 -14.93
C GLY A 37 -2.43 10.58 -13.61
N VAL A 38 -2.99 9.58 -12.92
CA VAL A 38 -3.59 9.77 -11.59
C VAL A 38 -2.51 9.84 -10.51
N LEU A 39 -1.55 8.93 -10.54
CA LEU A 39 -0.40 8.96 -9.64
C LEU A 39 0.71 9.87 -10.19
N GLY A 40 1.25 10.73 -9.33
CA GLY A 40 2.36 11.61 -9.70
C GLY A 40 3.66 10.85 -10.00
N ASN A 41 3.93 9.76 -9.27
CA ASN A 41 5.04 8.85 -9.53
C ASN A 41 4.52 7.42 -9.76
N PRO A 42 4.57 6.90 -11.00
CA PRO A 42 4.13 5.54 -11.29
C PRO A 42 4.88 4.46 -10.51
N GLU A 43 6.16 4.68 -10.18
CA GLU A 43 7.00 3.74 -9.41
C GLU A 43 6.52 3.54 -7.97
N SER A 44 5.58 4.36 -7.49
CA SER A 44 4.98 4.17 -6.17
C SER A 44 4.20 2.86 -6.06
N LEU A 45 3.58 2.39 -7.16
CA LEU A 45 2.83 1.12 -7.15
C LEU A 45 3.74 -0.08 -6.85
N ASN A 46 4.98 -0.06 -7.35
CA ASN A 46 5.97 -1.15 -7.21
C ASN A 46 6.56 -1.27 -5.79
N GLN A 47 6.17 -0.40 -4.85
CA GLN A 47 6.73 -0.34 -3.50
C GLN A 47 5.64 -0.31 -2.42
N GLU A 48 4.41 -0.65 -2.77
CA GLU A 48 3.26 -0.71 -1.86
C GLU A 48 3.02 -2.13 -1.32
N SER A 49 2.26 -2.21 -0.23
CA SER A 49 1.77 -3.49 0.26
C SER A 49 0.90 -4.16 -0.80
N HIS A 50 0.99 -5.48 -0.89
CA HIS A 50 0.24 -6.32 -1.84
C HIS A 50 0.60 -6.15 -3.32
N ASP A 51 1.63 -5.36 -3.67
CA ASP A 51 2.22 -5.38 -5.03
C ASP A 51 2.75 -6.78 -5.37
N THR A 52 3.47 -7.38 -4.42
CA THR A 52 3.69 -8.83 -4.40
C THR A 52 2.69 -9.47 -3.43
N SER A 53 1.94 -10.46 -3.93
CA SER A 53 0.93 -11.16 -3.13
C SER A 53 1.54 -11.74 -1.85
N GLY A 54 0.90 -11.46 -0.71
CA GLY A 54 1.35 -11.93 0.60
C GLY A 54 2.49 -11.14 1.23
N PHE A 55 2.87 -9.97 0.70
CA PHE A 55 3.90 -9.12 1.31
C PHE A 55 3.38 -7.73 1.65
N LEU A 56 3.87 -7.19 2.77
CA LEU A 56 3.68 -5.81 3.18
C LEU A 56 4.92 -4.97 2.85
N ALA A 57 4.71 -3.68 2.57
CA ALA A 57 5.79 -2.74 2.35
C ALA A 57 6.66 -2.59 3.60
N ALA A 58 7.96 -2.38 3.39
CA ALA A 58 8.91 -2.17 4.48
C ALA A 58 8.58 -0.91 5.30
N PRO A 59 8.97 -0.86 6.60
CA PRO A 59 8.76 0.31 7.44
C PRO A 59 9.39 1.58 6.84
N GLN A 60 8.64 2.68 6.91
CA GLN A 60 9.06 3.98 6.38
C GLN A 60 9.53 4.89 7.50
N TYR A 61 10.57 5.69 7.20
CA TYR A 61 11.16 6.65 8.13
C TYR A 61 11.28 8.02 7.47
N THR A 62 11.11 9.06 8.28
CA THR A 62 11.31 10.45 7.86
C THR A 62 12.00 11.21 9.00
N LYS A 63 12.31 12.49 8.77
CA LYS A 63 12.93 13.36 9.78
C LYS A 63 12.01 13.53 11.00
N PRO A 64 12.57 13.70 12.21
CA PRO A 64 14.00 13.74 12.56
C PRO A 64 14.63 12.34 12.67
N GLU A 65 15.97 12.26 12.63
CA GLU A 65 16.71 10.98 12.72
C GLU A 65 16.46 10.23 14.03
N THR A 66 16.26 10.95 15.13
CA THR A 66 15.90 10.38 16.43
C THR A 66 14.62 11.03 16.94
N TYR A 67 13.63 10.21 17.27
CA TYR A 67 12.36 10.63 17.86
C TYR A 67 12.06 9.73 19.07
N ASN A 68 11.79 10.30 20.25
CA ASN A 68 11.52 9.55 21.48
C ASN A 68 12.55 8.46 21.81
N ASN A 69 13.85 8.73 21.60
CA ASN A 69 14.95 7.76 21.74
C ASN A 69 14.89 6.56 20.78
N TRP A 70 14.05 6.62 19.73
CA TRP A 70 14.06 5.69 18.60
C TRP A 70 14.83 6.31 17.45
N SER A 71 15.84 5.59 16.95
CA SER A 71 16.68 6.06 15.85
C SER A 71 16.35 5.36 14.56
N VAL A 72 16.40 6.10 13.45
CA VAL A 72 16.34 5.54 12.09
C VAL A 72 17.46 4.50 11.94
N PRO A 73 17.18 3.31 11.34
CA PRO A 73 18.20 2.31 11.07
C PRO A 73 19.39 2.91 10.31
N LYS A 74 20.62 2.71 10.82
CA LYS A 74 21.85 3.29 10.23
C LYS A 74 22.02 2.99 8.74
N VAL A 75 21.52 1.85 8.25
CA VAL A 75 21.56 1.49 6.82
C VAL A 75 20.78 2.49 5.97
N LEU A 76 19.65 3.02 6.46
CA LEU A 76 18.84 4.02 5.77
C LEU A 76 19.50 5.40 5.72
N LEU A 77 20.46 5.65 6.62
CA LEU A 77 21.26 6.89 6.67
C LEU A 77 22.58 6.77 5.90
N SER A 78 22.90 5.58 5.37
CA SER A 78 24.22 5.30 4.80
C SER A 78 24.44 5.85 3.39
N GLY A 79 23.39 6.26 2.69
CA GLY A 79 23.43 6.61 1.27
C GLY A 79 23.73 5.43 0.33
N ASN A 80 23.91 4.21 0.85
CA ASN A 80 24.17 3.03 0.05
C ASN A 80 22.85 2.42 -0.45
N HIS A 81 22.45 2.77 -1.68
CA HIS A 81 21.20 2.33 -2.29
C HIS A 81 21.03 0.80 -2.33
N GLY A 82 22.11 0.05 -2.59
CA GLY A 82 22.07 -1.42 -2.62
C GLY A 82 21.73 -2.02 -1.25
N LYS A 83 22.44 -1.59 -0.20
CA LYS A 83 22.16 -2.03 1.19
C LYS A 83 20.78 -1.61 1.68
N ILE A 84 20.29 -0.45 1.23
CA ILE A 84 18.94 0.03 1.56
C ILE A 84 17.88 -0.86 0.91
N ALA A 85 18.05 -1.23 -0.37
CA ALA A 85 17.14 -2.14 -1.06
C ALA A 85 17.11 -3.52 -0.40
N GLU A 86 18.28 -4.09 -0.09
CA GLU A 86 18.39 -5.36 0.65
C GLU A 86 17.69 -5.29 2.01
N TRP A 87 17.88 -4.19 2.76
CA TRP A 87 17.21 -3.99 4.04
C TRP A 87 15.69 -3.91 3.89
N ARG A 88 15.17 -3.22 2.86
CA ARG A 88 13.73 -3.09 2.61
C ARG A 88 13.12 -4.46 2.32
N ILE A 89 13.71 -5.24 1.42
CA ILE A 89 13.25 -6.60 1.11
C ILE A 89 13.22 -7.47 2.36
N LYS A 90 14.28 -7.44 3.17
CA LYS A 90 14.38 -8.22 4.41
C LYS A 90 13.39 -7.77 5.49
N SER A 91 13.01 -6.50 5.49
CA SER A 91 12.14 -5.89 6.51
C SER A 91 10.68 -5.83 6.10
N SER A 92 10.35 -6.23 4.87
CA SER A 92 8.98 -6.56 4.47
C SER A 92 8.50 -7.78 5.26
N SER A 93 7.28 -7.72 5.77
CA SER A 93 6.65 -8.84 6.46
C SER A 93 5.66 -9.55 5.56
N ASP A 94 5.43 -10.84 5.84
CA ASP A 94 4.27 -11.58 5.35
C ASP A 94 2.95 -11.04 5.96
#